data_AF-A0A662Q6S0-F1
#
_entry.id   AF-A0A662Q6S0-F1
#
_cell.length_a   1.000
_cell.length_b   1.000
_cell.length_c   1.000
_cell.angle_alpha   90.00
_cell.angle_beta   90.00
_cell.angle_gamma   90.00
#
_symmetry.space_group_name_H-M   'P 1'
#
loop_
_entity.id
_entity.type
_entity.pdbx_description
1 polymer ?
#
loop_
_entity_poly.entity_id
_entity_poly.type
_entity_poly.pdbx_seq_one_letter_code
_entity_poly.pdbx_strand_id
1 'polypeptide(L)'
;MEIQSIIDDRLEVRFPIGLRESIEYSIVDLLTGHTILTAVPLYEDAFTAWGKEQVARLVGYVGSQYPINEVRARVNGSWTTLPSTNSIENGSLKVQTDGTFTTPGTYDLIAGGNSGYTGANHNEISTNIPLESGQGLVLTIYYGFSGLNMGGNTITAGRLGGISGYYPVGTISVDINGSEDKRKSVNAVYNNTLDVENQTPYSSPGTYSAFAAVCTDPLGVYYHAFSGHTIVLYSNQELTAHLVFVYG
;
A
#
# COMPACT_ATOMS: atom_id res chain seq x y z
N MET A 1 10.56 -28.49 44.92
CA MET A 1 11.12 -27.99 43.66
C MET A 1 9.93 -27.43 42.91
N GLU A 2 9.68 -26.13 43.07
CA GLU A 2 8.53 -25.48 42.43
C GLU A 2 8.76 -25.41 40.93
N ILE A 3 7.76 -25.86 40.18
CA ILE A 3 7.68 -25.76 38.74
C ILE A 3 7.51 -24.27 38.45
N GLN A 4 8.59 -23.59 38.07
CA GLN A 4 8.50 -22.27 37.47
C GLN A 4 7.86 -22.47 36.10
N SER A 5 6.63 -22.00 35.94
CA SER A 5 5.96 -22.02 34.64
C SER A 5 6.86 -21.31 33.64
N ILE A 6 7.26 -22.04 32.60
CA ILE A 6 7.76 -21.44 31.37
C ILE A 6 6.60 -20.56 30.89
N ILE A 7 6.70 -19.26 31.13
CA ILE A 7 5.78 -18.30 30.54
C ILE A 7 6.16 -18.31 29.06
N ASP A 8 5.38 -19.05 28.27
CA ASP A 8 5.51 -19.14 26.82
C ASP A 8 4.91 -17.83 26.25
N ASP A 9 5.60 -16.71 26.49
CA ASP A 9 5.17 -15.39 26.05
C ASP A 9 5.32 -15.31 24.52
N ARG A 10 4.21 -15.52 23.81
CA ARG A 10 4.13 -15.36 22.37
C ARG A 10 3.60 -13.98 22.04
N LEU A 11 4.40 -13.18 21.35
CA LEU A 11 3.95 -11.92 20.79
C LEU A 11 3.34 -12.18 19.41
N GLU A 12 2.02 -12.11 19.31
CA GLU A 12 1.30 -12.11 18.03
C GLU A 12 0.87 -10.69 17.67
N VAL A 13 1.40 -10.15 16.57
CA VAL A 13 1.00 -8.83 16.05
C VAL A 13 0.30 -9.00 14.71
N ARG A 14 -0.95 -8.54 14.63
CA ARG A 14 -1.76 -8.60 13.41
C ARG A 14 -1.88 -7.23 12.75
N PHE A 15 -1.59 -7.18 11.45
CA PHE A 15 -1.67 -5.96 10.66
C PHE A 15 -2.49 -6.15 9.38
N PRO A 16 -3.62 -5.45 9.20
CA PRO A 16 -4.36 -5.47 7.95
C PRO A 16 -3.67 -4.59 6.90
N ILE A 17 -3.37 -5.16 5.73
CA ILE A 17 -2.77 -4.49 4.58
C ILE A 17 -3.77 -4.53 3.42
N GLY A 18 -4.47 -3.43 3.18
CA GLY A 18 -5.33 -3.26 2.01
C GLY A 18 -4.65 -2.46 0.91
N LEU A 19 -5.05 -2.67 -0.34
CA LEU A 19 -4.85 -1.68 -1.39
C LEU A 19 -6.01 -0.68 -1.31
N ARG A 20 -5.70 0.58 -1.02
CA ARG A 20 -6.67 1.67 -0.98
C ARG A 20 -6.50 2.54 -2.20
N GLU A 21 -7.62 2.92 -2.79
CA GLU A 21 -7.68 4.00 -3.74
C GLU A 21 -8.59 5.11 -3.22
N SER A 22 -8.27 6.34 -3.60
CA SER A 22 -9.13 7.49 -3.31
C SER A 22 -8.97 8.52 -4.41
N ILE A 23 -10.02 9.29 -4.65
CA ILE A 23 -9.98 10.41 -5.59
C ILE A 23 -10.13 11.69 -4.78
N GLU A 24 -9.23 12.62 -5.03
CA GLU A 24 -9.44 14.03 -4.76
C GLU A 24 -9.80 14.73 -6.07
N TYR A 25 -10.82 15.58 -6.03
CA TYR A 25 -11.20 16.38 -7.18
C TYR A 25 -11.28 17.86 -6.83
N SER A 26 -11.00 18.70 -7.82
CA SER A 26 -11.20 20.13 -7.75
C SER A 26 -12.00 20.62 -8.94
N ILE A 27 -13.03 21.42 -8.68
CA ILE A 27 -13.79 22.15 -9.70
C ILE A 27 -13.23 23.57 -9.74
N VAL A 28 -12.85 24.03 -10.93
CA VAL A 28 -12.30 25.37 -11.17
C VAL A 28 -13.22 26.15 -12.10
N ASP A 29 -13.33 27.46 -11.87
CA ASP A 29 -13.94 28.37 -12.82
C ASP A 29 -12.95 28.61 -13.98
N LEU A 30 -13.35 28.34 -15.22
CA LEU A 30 -12.44 28.42 -16.38
C LEU A 30 -12.11 29.87 -16.79
N LEU A 31 -12.96 30.84 -16.43
CA LEU A 31 -12.74 32.24 -16.79
C LEU A 31 -11.70 32.89 -15.88
N THR A 32 -11.78 32.57 -14.58
CA THR A 32 -11.01 33.22 -13.52
C THR A 32 -9.88 32.35 -12.99
N GLY A 33 -9.92 31.04 -13.24
CA GLY A 33 -8.98 30.06 -12.69
C GLY A 33 -9.17 29.77 -11.20
N HIS A 34 -10.20 30.33 -10.56
CA HIS A 34 -10.45 30.12 -9.14
C HIS A 34 -11.04 28.73 -8.86
N THR A 35 -10.53 28.06 -7.83
CA THR A 35 -11.12 26.82 -7.32
C THR A 35 -12.47 27.10 -6.67
N ILE A 36 -13.51 26.48 -7.18
CA ILE A 36 -14.90 26.54 -6.70
C ILE A 36 -15.09 25.54 -5.55
N LEU A 37 -14.59 24.32 -5.71
CA LEU A 37 -14.75 23.23 -4.76
C LEU A 37 -13.54 22.30 -4.81
N THR A 38 -13.12 21.82 -3.64
CA THR A 38 -12.25 20.65 -3.50
C THR A 38 -12.93 19.64 -2.60
N ALA A 39 -12.96 18.37 -2.99
CA ALA A 39 -13.49 17.31 -2.15
C ALA A 39 -12.75 15.97 -2.38
N VAL A 40 -12.74 15.15 -1.34
CA VAL A 40 -12.17 13.80 -1.35
C VAL A 40 -13.30 12.81 -1.05
N PRO A 41 -14.01 12.32 -2.06
CA PRO A 41 -14.88 11.18 -1.86
C PRO A 41 -14.04 9.94 -1.51
N LEU A 42 -14.22 9.43 -0.29
CA LEU A 42 -13.67 8.14 0.11
C LEU A 42 -14.51 7.04 -0.57
N TYR A 43 -14.01 6.50 -1.68
CA TYR A 43 -14.57 5.31 -2.31
C TYR A 43 -13.51 4.21 -2.32
N GLU A 44 -13.87 3.05 -1.77
CA GLU A 44 -13.08 1.82 -1.85
C GLU A 44 -13.70 0.94 -2.94
N ASP A 45 -13.23 1.07 -4.19
CA ASP A 45 -13.67 0.18 -5.28
C ASP A 45 -12.69 -1.00 -5.45
N ALA A 46 -13.17 -2.06 -6.11
CA ALA A 46 -12.40 -3.28 -6.29
C ALA A 46 -11.53 -3.21 -7.56
N PHE A 47 -10.20 -3.21 -7.39
CA PHE A 47 -9.28 -3.33 -8.52
C PHE A 47 -9.53 -4.59 -9.36
N THR A 48 -9.35 -4.47 -10.67
CA THR A 48 -9.22 -5.63 -11.56
C THR A 48 -7.94 -6.41 -11.23
N ALA A 49 -7.89 -7.72 -11.48
CA ALA A 49 -6.69 -8.52 -11.20
C ALA A 49 -5.44 -7.99 -11.92
N TRP A 50 -5.59 -7.55 -13.17
CA TRP A 50 -4.53 -6.91 -13.95
C TRP A 50 -4.16 -5.53 -13.40
N GLY A 51 -5.14 -4.73 -12.98
CA GLY A 51 -4.95 -3.44 -12.35
C GLY A 51 -4.14 -3.49 -11.05
N LYS A 52 -4.46 -4.49 -10.20
CA LYS A 52 -3.67 -4.78 -8.99
C LYS A 52 -2.21 -5.02 -9.33
N GLU A 53 -1.93 -5.82 -10.36
CA GLU A 53 -0.58 -6.11 -10.82
C GLU A 53 0.17 -4.86 -11.32
N GLN A 54 -0.48 -4.02 -12.11
CA GLN A 54 0.19 -2.85 -12.68
C GLN A 54 0.44 -1.75 -11.65
N VAL A 55 -0.54 -1.45 -10.78
CA VAL A 55 -0.35 -0.53 -9.66
C VAL A 55 0.73 -1.05 -8.71
N ALA A 56 0.75 -2.36 -8.48
CA ALA A 56 1.81 -3.03 -7.76
C ALA A 56 3.20 -2.81 -8.38
N ARG A 57 3.35 -3.02 -9.70
CA ARG A 57 4.62 -2.81 -10.41
C ARG A 57 5.09 -1.35 -10.35
N LEU A 58 4.16 -0.40 -10.45
CA LEU A 58 4.44 1.03 -10.42
C LEU A 58 4.87 1.51 -9.04
N VAL A 59 4.12 1.17 -7.99
CA VAL A 59 4.49 1.50 -6.61
C VAL A 59 5.79 0.79 -6.23
N GLY A 60 5.96 -0.44 -6.70
CA GLY A 60 7.10 -1.28 -6.36
C GLY A 60 8.39 -0.99 -7.12
N TYR A 61 8.30 -0.26 -8.24
CA TYR A 61 9.37 -0.07 -9.20
C TYR A 61 9.98 -1.41 -9.71
N VAL A 62 9.15 -2.37 -10.12
CA VAL A 62 9.60 -3.73 -10.49
C VAL A 62 9.19 -4.13 -11.92
N GLY A 63 10.15 -4.66 -12.68
CA GLY A 63 9.93 -5.26 -14.00
C GLY A 63 9.46 -4.26 -15.06
N SER A 64 8.85 -4.78 -16.14
CA SER A 64 8.19 -3.93 -17.15
C SER A 64 6.94 -3.29 -16.55
N GLN A 65 6.88 -1.97 -16.60
CA GLN A 65 5.81 -1.17 -16.01
C GLN A 65 4.96 -0.55 -17.12
N TYR A 66 3.64 -0.65 -17.01
CA TYR A 66 2.72 0.15 -17.80
C TYR A 66 2.33 1.38 -16.97
N PRO A 67 2.93 2.56 -17.23
CA PRO A 67 2.63 3.76 -16.44
C PRO A 67 1.17 4.18 -16.60
N ILE A 68 0.57 4.69 -15.53
CA ILE A 68 -0.69 5.42 -15.62
C ILE A 68 -0.37 6.80 -16.20
N ASN A 69 -0.55 6.94 -17.52
CA ASN A 69 -0.21 8.13 -18.29
C ASN A 69 -1.45 8.85 -18.84
N GLU A 70 -2.64 8.35 -18.52
CA GLU A 70 -3.90 9.01 -18.79
C GLU A 70 -4.90 8.74 -17.66
N VAL A 71 -5.78 9.70 -17.43
CA VAL A 71 -6.99 9.54 -16.62
C VAL A 71 -8.17 9.56 -17.56
N ARG A 72 -9.04 8.57 -17.43
CA ARG A 72 -10.29 8.45 -18.18
C ARG A 72 -11.45 8.77 -17.21
N ALA A 73 -12.40 9.54 -17.68
CA ALA A 73 -13.57 9.91 -16.90
C ALA A 73 -14.82 9.70 -17.75
N ARG A 74 -15.83 9.02 -17.22
CA ARG A 74 -17.11 8.81 -17.91
C ARG A 74 -18.06 9.94 -17.53
N VAL A 75 -18.63 10.58 -18.55
CA VAL A 75 -19.64 11.64 -18.40
C VAL A 75 -20.70 11.43 -19.48
N ASN A 76 -21.97 11.48 -19.09
CA ASN A 76 -23.11 11.26 -20.00
C ASN A 76 -23.00 9.94 -20.80
N GLY A 77 -22.48 8.88 -20.17
CA GLY A 77 -22.31 7.56 -20.79
C GLY A 77 -21.14 7.43 -21.77
N SER A 78 -20.32 8.47 -21.96
CA SER A 78 -19.15 8.46 -22.84
C SER A 78 -17.85 8.70 -22.06
N TRP A 79 -16.78 8.03 -22.46
CA TRP A 79 -15.46 8.26 -21.89
C TRP A 79 -14.80 9.50 -22.51
N THR A 80 -14.22 10.33 -21.65
CA THR A 80 -13.27 11.38 -22.00
C THR A 80 -11.92 11.06 -21.36
N THR A 81 -10.82 11.42 -22.01
CA THR A 81 -9.47 11.06 -21.59
C THR A 81 -8.60 12.30 -21.57
N LEU A 82 -7.84 12.47 -20.50
CA LEU A 82 -6.75 13.45 -20.42
C LEU A 82 -5.44 12.73 -20.13
N PRO A 83 -4.30 13.26 -20.59
CA PRO A 83 -3.00 12.83 -20.13
C PRO A 83 -2.89 12.96 -18.60
N SER A 84 -1.97 12.22 -18.00
CA SER A 84 -1.70 12.32 -16.56
C SER A 84 -0.21 12.32 -16.26
N THR A 85 0.12 12.97 -15.15
CA THR A 85 1.42 12.85 -14.49
C THR A 85 1.29 11.90 -13.30
N ASN A 86 2.39 11.23 -12.94
CA ASN A 86 2.41 10.36 -11.77
C ASN A 86 3.67 10.58 -10.93
N SER A 87 3.54 10.40 -9.61
CA SER A 87 4.60 10.50 -8.62
C SER A 87 4.37 9.49 -7.49
N ILE A 88 5.44 9.06 -6.83
CA ILE A 88 5.33 8.31 -5.57
C ILE A 88 5.49 9.30 -4.43
N GLU A 89 4.44 9.46 -3.62
CA GLU A 89 4.39 10.35 -2.46
C GLU A 89 3.95 9.56 -1.23
N ASN A 90 4.77 9.51 -0.17
CA ASN A 90 4.48 8.78 1.08
C ASN A 90 4.06 7.31 0.87
N GLY A 91 4.71 6.61 -0.08
CA GLY A 91 4.41 5.22 -0.39
C GLY A 91 3.13 5.00 -1.21
N SER A 92 2.45 6.08 -1.61
CA SER A 92 1.29 6.02 -2.51
C SER A 92 1.67 6.53 -3.89
N LEU A 93 1.20 5.87 -4.94
CA LEU A 93 1.23 6.37 -6.31
C LEU A 93 0.12 7.41 -6.46
N LYS A 94 0.52 8.65 -6.71
CA LYS A 94 -0.37 9.76 -7.02
C LYS A 94 -0.40 9.94 -8.53
N VAL A 95 -1.59 10.05 -9.09
CA VAL A 95 -1.83 10.27 -10.52
C VAL A 95 -2.72 11.49 -10.67
N GLN A 96 -2.22 12.52 -11.33
CA GLN A 96 -2.95 13.77 -11.52
C GLN A 96 -3.19 14.03 -13.01
N THR A 97 -4.39 14.47 -13.37
CA THR A 97 -4.70 14.92 -14.74
C THR A 97 -3.79 16.08 -15.15
N ASP A 98 -3.19 15.98 -16.33
CA ASP A 98 -2.50 17.07 -17.01
C ASP A 98 -3.49 17.77 -17.95
N GLY A 99 -4.27 18.70 -17.38
CA GLY A 99 -5.36 19.39 -18.04
C GLY A 99 -6.63 19.43 -17.18
N THR A 100 -7.72 19.88 -17.78
CA THR A 100 -9.04 19.97 -17.15
C THR A 100 -10.08 19.30 -18.03
N PHE A 101 -10.96 18.51 -17.41
CA PHE A 101 -12.16 18.04 -18.09
C PHE A 101 -13.17 19.19 -18.12
N THR A 102 -13.82 19.41 -19.27
CA THR A 102 -14.67 20.60 -19.49
C THR A 102 -16.07 20.26 -19.98
N THR A 103 -16.38 18.98 -20.18
CA THR A 103 -17.70 18.52 -20.65
C THR A 103 -18.71 18.62 -19.51
N PRO A 104 -19.77 19.45 -19.64
CA PRO A 104 -20.78 19.54 -18.60
C PRO A 104 -21.55 18.22 -18.44
N GLY A 105 -21.89 17.86 -17.21
CA GLY A 105 -22.59 16.63 -16.88
C GLY A 105 -22.17 16.07 -15.53
N THR A 106 -22.65 14.86 -15.22
CA THR A 106 -22.21 14.12 -14.04
C THR A 106 -21.14 13.12 -14.45
N TYR A 107 -19.96 13.25 -13.85
CA TYR A 107 -18.91 12.26 -13.94
C TYR A 107 -19.21 11.13 -12.97
N ASP A 108 -19.37 9.92 -13.48
CA ASP A 108 -19.89 8.76 -12.73
C ASP A 108 -18.91 7.58 -12.61
N LEU A 109 -17.86 7.55 -13.44
CA LEU A 109 -16.71 6.65 -13.30
C LEU A 109 -15.41 7.37 -13.63
N ILE A 110 -14.36 7.15 -12.85
CA ILE A 110 -13.00 7.59 -13.11
C ILE A 110 -12.07 6.39 -13.17
N ALA A 111 -11.10 6.39 -14.08
CA ALA A 111 -10.16 5.30 -14.25
C ALA A 111 -8.75 5.82 -14.56
N GLY A 112 -7.73 5.17 -14.01
CA GLY A 112 -6.35 5.28 -14.47
C GLY A 112 -6.11 4.39 -15.69
N GLY A 113 -5.58 4.94 -16.78
CA GLY A 113 -5.34 4.23 -18.02
C GLY A 113 -3.88 4.26 -18.47
N ASN A 114 -3.56 3.40 -19.44
CA ASN A 114 -2.33 3.50 -20.22
C ASN A 114 -2.69 3.64 -21.70
N SER A 115 -2.22 4.70 -22.35
CA SER A 115 -2.51 4.99 -23.76
C SER A 115 -1.94 3.96 -24.74
N GLY A 116 -0.94 3.17 -24.32
CA GLY A 116 -0.38 2.06 -25.08
C GLY A 116 -1.17 0.75 -24.94
N TYR A 117 -2.22 0.71 -24.10
CA TYR A 117 -3.10 -0.44 -23.95
C TYR A 117 -4.57 -0.02 -24.05
N THR A 118 -5.07 -0.04 -25.29
CA THR A 118 -6.45 0.35 -25.60
C THR A 118 -7.45 -0.53 -24.88
N GLY A 119 -8.31 0.07 -24.06
CA GLY A 119 -9.45 -0.62 -23.43
C GLY A 119 -9.18 -1.30 -22.08
N ALA A 120 -7.95 -1.29 -21.54
CA ALA A 120 -7.75 -1.65 -20.12
C ALA A 120 -7.68 -0.41 -19.25
N ASN A 121 -8.48 -0.44 -18.19
CA ASN A 121 -8.39 0.46 -17.06
C ASN A 121 -7.61 -0.26 -15.94
N HIS A 122 -6.71 0.44 -15.27
CA HIS A 122 -6.02 -0.08 -14.09
C HIS A 122 -7.01 -0.22 -12.92
N ASN A 123 -8.02 0.63 -12.91
CA ASN A 123 -9.08 0.66 -11.92
C ASN A 123 -10.30 1.38 -12.51
N GLU A 124 -11.45 1.19 -11.90
CA GLU A 124 -12.63 2.00 -12.16
C GLU A 124 -13.20 2.39 -10.79
N ILE A 125 -13.32 3.70 -10.55
CA ILE A 125 -13.78 4.27 -9.31
C ILE A 125 -15.13 4.93 -9.59
N SER A 126 -16.18 4.38 -8.98
CA SER A 126 -17.53 4.93 -9.01
C SER A 126 -17.57 6.29 -8.32
N THR A 127 -18.23 7.27 -8.94
CA THR A 127 -18.28 8.63 -8.42
C THR A 127 -19.61 9.31 -8.76
N ASN A 128 -19.80 10.54 -8.28
CA ASN A 128 -20.96 11.39 -8.56
C ASN A 128 -20.55 12.87 -8.51
N ILE A 129 -19.69 13.28 -9.45
CA ILE A 129 -19.16 14.65 -9.52
C ILE A 129 -19.94 15.44 -10.57
N PRO A 130 -20.81 16.39 -10.18
CA PRO A 130 -21.46 17.29 -11.13
C PRO A 130 -20.49 18.37 -11.61
N LEU A 131 -20.47 18.64 -12.92
CA LEU A 131 -19.73 19.73 -13.54
C LEU A 131 -20.67 20.60 -14.38
N GLU A 132 -20.71 21.90 -14.10
CA GLU A 132 -21.54 22.87 -14.81
C GLU A 132 -20.80 23.52 -16.00
N SER A 133 -21.55 24.19 -16.88
CA SER A 133 -20.95 24.95 -17.98
C SER A 133 -20.06 26.08 -17.45
N GLY A 134 -18.87 26.24 -18.04
CA GLY A 134 -17.88 27.23 -17.59
C GLY A 134 -16.95 26.73 -16.48
N GLN A 135 -17.14 25.49 -16.01
CA GLN A 135 -16.28 24.86 -15.01
C GLN A 135 -15.32 23.85 -15.64
N GLY A 136 -14.17 23.67 -14.98
CA GLY A 136 -13.18 22.63 -15.27
C GLY A 136 -13.04 21.67 -14.11
N LEU A 137 -12.85 20.39 -14.39
CA LEU A 137 -12.59 19.36 -13.39
C LEU A 137 -11.14 18.89 -13.48
N VAL A 138 -10.42 18.98 -12.36
CA VAL A 138 -9.08 18.42 -12.15
C VAL A 138 -9.21 17.23 -11.21
N LEU A 139 -8.56 16.12 -11.53
CA LEU A 139 -8.60 14.89 -10.74
C LEU A 139 -7.19 14.49 -10.28
N THR A 140 -7.11 14.09 -9.01
CA THR A 140 -5.94 13.42 -8.44
C THR A 140 -6.38 12.08 -7.86
N ILE A 141 -5.89 10.99 -8.42
CA ILE A 141 -6.13 9.63 -7.95
C ILE A 141 -4.94 9.20 -7.10
N TYR A 142 -5.22 8.68 -5.91
CA TYR A 142 -4.23 8.11 -5.02
C TYR A 142 -4.40 6.60 -4.99
N TYR A 143 -3.30 5.88 -5.20
CA TYR A 143 -3.19 4.44 -5.06
C TYR A 143 -2.18 4.15 -3.95
N GLY A 144 -2.61 3.57 -2.83
CA GLY A 144 -1.72 3.30 -1.70
C GLY A 144 -1.99 1.94 -1.09
N PHE A 145 -0.94 1.21 -0.71
CA PHE A 145 -1.11 0.08 0.20
C PHE A 145 -1.17 0.65 1.62
N SER A 146 -2.19 0.29 2.38
CA SER A 146 -2.36 0.79 3.73
C SER A 146 -1.23 0.27 4.61
N GLY A 147 -0.40 1.18 5.10
CA GLY A 147 0.34 0.93 6.34
C GLY A 147 1.72 0.29 6.21
N LEU A 148 2.35 0.31 5.04
CA LEU A 148 3.75 -0.11 4.92
C LEU A 148 4.63 1.03 4.39
N ASN A 149 5.93 0.87 4.61
CA ASN A 149 6.93 1.74 4.01
C ASN A 149 7.13 1.39 2.52
N MET A 150 7.97 2.15 1.81
CA MET A 150 8.23 1.95 0.38
C MET A 150 8.59 0.50 0.03
N GLY A 151 9.45 -0.16 0.83
CA GLY A 151 9.80 -1.57 0.63
C GLY A 151 8.63 -2.53 0.87
N GLY A 152 7.84 -2.32 1.92
CA GLY A 152 6.66 -3.12 2.21
C GLY A 152 5.56 -2.99 1.15
N ASN A 153 5.40 -1.81 0.57
CA ASN A 153 4.47 -1.58 -0.53
C ASN A 153 4.90 -2.35 -1.79
N THR A 154 6.19 -2.30 -2.17
CA THR A 154 6.75 -3.09 -3.28
C THR A 154 6.52 -4.59 -3.12
N ILE A 155 6.66 -5.10 -1.90
CA ILE A 155 6.60 -6.54 -1.62
C ILE A 155 5.16 -7.03 -1.54
N THR A 156 4.27 -6.22 -0.96
CA THR A 156 2.82 -6.47 -0.96
C THR A 156 2.26 -6.45 -2.37
N ALA A 157 2.67 -5.46 -3.16
CA ALA A 157 2.47 -5.38 -4.60
C ALA A 157 2.96 -6.66 -5.31
N GLY A 158 4.19 -7.07 -5.02
CA GLY A 158 4.81 -8.33 -5.44
C GLY A 158 3.89 -9.54 -5.30
N ARG A 159 3.32 -9.65 -4.10
CA ARG A 159 2.55 -10.81 -3.65
C ARG A 159 1.09 -10.78 -4.08
N LEU A 160 0.44 -9.62 -4.08
CA LEU A 160 -0.94 -9.45 -4.54
C LEU A 160 -1.05 -9.47 -6.07
N GLY A 161 -0.04 -8.95 -6.77
CA GLY A 161 0.02 -8.93 -8.23
C GLY A 161 0.68 -10.17 -8.85
N GLY A 162 1.29 -11.06 -8.07
CA GLY A 162 1.96 -12.26 -8.58
C GLY A 162 3.19 -11.97 -9.45
N ILE A 163 3.93 -10.89 -9.17
CA ILE A 163 5.05 -10.44 -10.01
C ILE A 163 6.41 -10.97 -9.52
N SER A 164 7.35 -11.18 -10.44
CA SER A 164 8.74 -11.55 -10.13
C SER A 164 9.54 -10.34 -9.60
N GLY A 165 10.55 -10.58 -8.75
CA GLY A 165 11.34 -9.53 -8.08
C GLY A 165 11.00 -9.32 -6.60
N TYR A 166 10.16 -10.18 -6.03
CA TYR A 166 9.84 -10.21 -4.61
C TYR A 166 11.07 -10.61 -3.79
N TYR A 167 11.58 -9.68 -2.96
CA TYR A 167 12.46 -10.05 -1.85
C TYR A 167 11.58 -10.53 -0.70
N PRO A 168 11.49 -11.85 -0.42
CA PRO A 168 10.73 -12.34 0.71
C PRO A 168 11.19 -11.69 2.01
N VAL A 169 10.30 -11.62 3.00
CA VAL A 169 10.72 -11.47 4.39
C VAL A 169 11.62 -12.67 4.71
N GLY A 170 12.85 -12.43 5.16
CA GLY A 170 13.79 -13.51 5.50
C GLY A 170 14.32 -13.41 6.91
N THR A 171 14.02 -12.32 7.60
CA THR A 171 14.52 -12.02 8.93
C THR A 171 13.48 -11.25 9.74
N ILE A 172 13.42 -11.54 11.03
CA ILE A 172 12.80 -10.65 12.01
C ILE A 172 13.93 -9.87 12.70
N SER A 173 13.78 -8.55 12.74
CA SER A 173 14.60 -7.63 13.50
C SER A 173 13.87 -7.22 14.77
N VAL A 174 14.57 -7.16 15.90
CA VAL A 174 14.02 -6.71 17.17
C VAL A 174 14.98 -5.73 17.84
N ASP A 175 14.44 -4.64 18.35
CA ASP A 175 15.18 -3.72 19.22
C ASP A 175 15.19 -4.27 20.65
N ILE A 176 16.39 -4.56 21.15
CA ILE A 176 16.67 -4.99 22.53
C ILE A 176 17.53 -3.92 23.20
N ASN A 177 16.95 -3.19 24.16
CA ASN A 177 17.60 -2.12 24.91
C ASN A 177 18.24 -1.01 24.03
N GLY A 178 17.62 -0.68 22.88
CA GLY A 178 18.13 0.33 21.94
C GLY A 178 19.13 -0.22 20.92
N SER A 179 19.27 -1.55 20.82
CA SER A 179 20.16 -2.22 19.87
C SER A 179 19.41 -3.25 19.05
N GLU A 180 19.62 -3.22 17.73
CA GLU A 180 18.98 -4.14 16.80
C GLU A 180 19.62 -5.55 16.85
N ASP A 181 18.81 -6.58 17.08
CA ASP A 181 19.17 -7.99 16.87
C ASP A 181 18.33 -8.62 15.74
N LYS A 182 18.95 -9.44 14.89
CA LYS A 182 18.30 -10.07 13.73
C LYS A 182 18.32 -11.58 13.82
N ARG A 183 17.17 -12.20 13.54
CA ARG A 183 17.02 -13.65 13.43
C ARG A 183 16.44 -14.01 12.08
N LYS A 184 16.89 -15.13 11.51
CA LYS A 184 16.26 -15.70 10.30
C LYS A 184 14.79 -15.99 10.60
N SER A 185 13.91 -15.78 9.63
CA SER A 185 12.51 -16.11 9.76
C SER A 185 12.15 -17.43 9.06
N VAL A 186 11.08 -18.05 9.54
CA VAL A 186 10.25 -18.97 8.78
C VAL A 186 8.97 -18.24 8.38
N ASN A 187 8.46 -18.54 7.20
CA ASN A 187 7.27 -17.89 6.69
C ASN A 187 6.25 -18.93 6.26
N ALA A 188 4.98 -18.68 6.55
CA ALA A 188 3.86 -19.43 6.02
C ALA A 188 2.89 -18.50 5.27
N VAL A 189 2.20 -19.06 4.30
CA VAL A 189 1.17 -18.37 3.51
C VAL A 189 -0.09 -19.19 3.56
N TYR A 190 -1.18 -18.58 4.02
CA TYR A 190 -2.49 -19.21 4.01
C TYR A 190 -3.57 -18.17 3.75
N ASN A 191 -4.51 -18.47 2.85
CA ASN A 191 -5.53 -17.55 2.38
C ASN A 191 -4.91 -16.19 1.98
N ASN A 192 -5.37 -15.11 2.62
CA ASN A 192 -4.91 -13.75 2.47
C ASN A 192 -3.91 -13.35 3.57
N THR A 193 -3.19 -14.28 4.19
CA THR A 193 -2.30 -13.98 5.33
C THR A 193 -0.86 -14.41 5.05
N LEU A 194 0.10 -13.52 5.33
CA LEU A 194 1.51 -13.84 5.52
C LEU A 194 1.80 -13.93 7.00
N ASP A 195 2.38 -15.05 7.38
CA ASP A 195 2.73 -15.38 8.75
C ASP A 195 4.25 -15.53 8.84
N VAL A 196 4.90 -14.80 9.75
CA VAL A 196 6.36 -14.72 9.89
C VAL A 196 6.74 -14.97 11.34
N GLU A 197 7.62 -15.94 11.57
CA GLU A 197 8.14 -16.28 12.89
C GLU A 197 9.68 -16.36 12.85
N ASN A 198 10.37 -16.02 13.94
CA ASN A 198 11.82 -16.22 14.03
C ASN A 198 12.17 -17.71 14.22
N GLN A 199 13.15 -18.21 13.47
CA GLN A 199 13.61 -19.62 13.52
C GLN A 199 14.19 -20.04 14.86
N THR A 200 14.72 -19.07 15.63
CA THR A 200 15.35 -19.32 16.92
C THR A 200 14.87 -18.25 17.89
N PRO A 201 14.31 -18.62 19.05
CA PRO A 201 13.86 -17.68 20.05
C PRO A 201 14.94 -16.70 20.48
N TYR A 202 14.53 -15.50 20.89
CA TYR A 202 15.38 -14.58 21.61
C TYR A 202 15.47 -15.03 23.07
N SER A 203 16.68 -15.09 23.64
CA SER A 203 16.91 -15.54 25.02
C SER A 203 17.71 -14.54 25.86
N SER A 204 18.10 -13.41 25.26
CA SER A 204 18.83 -12.34 25.94
C SER A 204 17.87 -11.55 26.86
N PRO A 205 18.14 -11.45 28.17
CA PRO A 205 17.32 -10.62 29.04
C PRO A 205 17.39 -9.14 28.61
N GLY A 206 16.27 -8.44 28.68
CA GLY A 206 16.19 -7.04 28.24
C GLY A 206 14.78 -6.55 27.96
N THR A 207 14.69 -5.29 27.54
CA THR A 207 13.44 -4.68 27.08
C THR A 207 13.40 -4.71 25.55
N TYR A 208 12.35 -5.31 25.01
CA TYR A 208 12.08 -5.49 23.60
C TYR A 208 11.02 -4.48 23.18
N SER A 209 11.35 -3.50 22.33
CA SER A 209 10.52 -2.30 22.10
C SER A 209 10.03 -2.08 20.68
N ALA A 210 10.61 -2.80 19.70
CA ALA A 210 10.19 -2.75 18.31
C ALA A 210 10.46 -4.09 17.62
N PHE A 211 9.54 -4.52 16.76
CA PHE A 211 9.60 -5.79 16.03
C PHE A 211 9.38 -5.52 14.56
N ALA A 212 10.32 -5.90 13.71
CA ALA A 212 10.25 -5.58 12.29
C ALA A 212 10.48 -6.81 11.42
N ALA A 213 9.68 -6.93 10.36
CA ALA A 213 9.94 -7.87 9.29
C ALA A 213 10.94 -7.23 8.33
N VAL A 214 12.02 -7.94 8.00
CA VAL A 214 13.11 -7.47 7.14
C VAL A 214 13.26 -8.41 5.94
N CYS A 215 13.42 -7.79 4.77
CA CYS A 215 13.43 -8.48 3.49
C CYS A 215 14.80 -9.07 3.18
N THR A 216 14.84 -10.09 2.32
CA THR A 216 16.10 -10.73 1.89
C THR A 216 16.86 -9.90 0.85
N ASP A 217 16.49 -8.65 0.62
CA ASP A 217 17.20 -7.80 -0.32
C ASP A 217 18.58 -7.41 0.24
N PRO A 218 19.58 -7.11 -0.60
CA PRO A 218 20.94 -6.81 -0.14
C PRO A 218 21.05 -5.56 0.77
N LEU A 219 20.08 -4.66 0.72
CA LEU A 219 20.03 -3.45 1.55
C LEU A 219 19.29 -3.69 2.86
N GLY A 220 18.64 -4.85 3.05
CA GLY A 220 17.93 -5.21 4.26
C GLY A 220 16.77 -4.28 4.57
N VAL A 221 15.99 -3.92 3.54
CA VAL A 221 14.85 -3.02 3.65
C VAL A 221 13.81 -3.62 4.58
N TYR A 222 13.28 -2.82 5.50
CA TYR A 222 12.17 -3.23 6.36
C TYR A 222 10.90 -3.37 5.53
N TYR A 223 10.19 -4.47 5.72
CA TYR A 223 8.83 -4.64 5.22
C TYR A 223 7.84 -3.81 6.06
N HIS A 224 7.94 -3.92 7.38
CA HIS A 224 7.18 -3.15 8.35
C HIS A 224 7.86 -3.24 9.72
N ALA A 225 7.70 -2.21 10.55
CA ALA A 225 8.16 -2.19 11.93
C ALA A 225 7.00 -1.87 12.87
N PHE A 226 6.68 -2.82 13.75
CA PHE A 226 5.75 -2.66 14.85
C PHE A 226 6.46 -2.03 16.04
N SER A 227 5.93 -0.93 16.55
CA SER A 227 6.42 -0.25 17.74
C SER A 227 5.24 0.24 18.58
N GLY A 228 5.49 0.53 19.86
CA GLY A 228 4.46 1.02 20.80
C GLY A 228 4.05 0.03 21.88
N HIS A 229 4.63 -1.18 21.90
CA HIS A 229 4.52 -2.13 22.99
C HIS A 229 5.91 -2.60 23.42
N THR A 230 6.11 -2.76 24.73
CA THR A 230 7.39 -3.23 25.30
C THR A 230 7.21 -4.53 26.05
N ILE A 231 8.06 -5.51 25.75
CA ILE A 231 8.14 -6.79 26.46
C ILE A 231 9.44 -6.81 27.25
N VAL A 232 9.39 -7.18 28.53
CA VAL A 232 10.59 -7.37 29.35
C VAL A 232 10.85 -8.86 29.50
N LEU A 233 11.98 -9.32 28.95
CA LEU A 233 12.43 -10.70 29.07
C LEU A 233 13.43 -10.82 30.22
N TYR A 234 13.16 -11.71 31.18
CA TYR A 234 14.04 -12.02 32.30
C TYR A 234 14.96 -13.21 31.97
N SER A 235 15.95 -13.45 32.83
CA SER A 235 16.85 -14.61 32.72
C SER A 235 16.07 -15.93 32.65
N ASN A 236 16.53 -16.84 31.79
CA ASN A 236 15.93 -18.15 31.52
C ASN A 236 14.52 -18.10 30.87
N GLN A 237 14.16 -16.99 30.25
CA GLN A 237 12.98 -16.89 29.39
C GLN A 237 13.39 -16.82 27.92
N GLU A 238 12.45 -17.22 27.06
CA GLU A 238 12.60 -17.15 25.62
C GLU A 238 11.42 -16.39 25.02
N LEU A 239 11.67 -15.65 23.95
CA LEU A 239 10.66 -14.89 23.21
C LEU A 239 10.66 -15.32 21.75
N THR A 240 9.48 -15.72 21.28
CA THR A 240 9.20 -15.93 19.86
C THR A 240 8.31 -14.80 19.36
N ALA A 241 8.78 -14.10 18.35
CA ALA A 241 8.05 -13.04 17.68
C ALA A 241 7.28 -13.62 16.50
N HIS A 242 5.96 -13.41 16.51
CA HIS A 242 5.03 -13.87 15.49
C HIS A 242 4.36 -12.66 14.84
N LEU A 243 4.76 -12.35 13.61
CA LEU A 243 4.27 -11.20 12.84
C LEU A 243 3.29 -11.69 11.77
N VAL A 244 2.04 -11.24 11.87
CA VAL A 244 0.94 -11.68 11.01
C VAL A 244 0.44 -10.51 10.18
N PHE A 245 0.54 -10.64 8.87
CA PHE A 245 0.13 -9.63 7.89
C PHE A 245 -1.07 -10.14 7.11
N VAL A 246 -2.22 -9.49 7.26
CA VAL A 246 -3.49 -9.89 6.65
C VAL A 246 -3.77 -8.98 5.46
N TYR A 247 -3.67 -9.52 4.24
CA TYR A 247 -3.96 -8.81 3.00
C TYR A 247 -5.49 -8.66 2.80
N GLY A 248 -5.95 -7.44 2.55
CA GLY A 248 -7.34 -7.10 2.23
C GLY A 248 -7.68 -7.24 0.75
#